data_AF-A0A2N5GYM8-F1
#
_entry.id   AF-A0A2N5GYM8-F1
#
_cell.length_a   1.000
_cell.length_b   1.000
_cell.length_c   1.000
_cell.angle_alpha   90.00
_cell.angle_beta   90.00
_cell.angle_gamma   90.00
#
_symmetry.space_group_name_H-M   'P 1'
#
loop_
_entity.id
_entity.type
_entity.pdbx_description
1 polymer ?
#
loop_
_entity_poly.entity_id
_entity_poly.type
_entity_poly.pdbx_seq_one_letter_code
_entity_poly.pdbx_strand_id
1 'polypeptide(L)'
;MKLEVQKVVVTDKAPTMEDENANASAVGVKFRMENTTDGKFTFYPDQAVLVTSTGEQIDMPDMWVSDNIGGEIDKGVIKEGNIICYLERGNPGGDIHEKYYCSFHF
;
A
#
# COMPACT_ATOMS: atom_id res chain seq x y z
N MET A 1 7.17 16.87 -7.26
CA MET A 1 6.23 15.85 -6.74
C MET A 1 6.26 15.93 -5.22
N LYS A 2 5.09 15.92 -4.59
CA LYS A 2 4.94 15.73 -3.15
C LYS A 2 4.20 14.41 -2.93
N LEU A 3 4.87 13.45 -2.30
CA LEU A 3 4.30 12.17 -1.86
C LEU A 3 4.20 12.19 -0.34
N GLU A 4 3.04 11.80 0.18
CA GLU A 4 2.76 11.72 1.61
C GLU A 4 2.08 10.39 1.94
N VAL A 5 2.64 9.65 2.89
CA VAL A 5 1.96 8.54 3.54
C VAL A 5 1.11 9.13 4.66
N GLN A 6 -0.20 9.24 4.41
CA GLN A 6 -1.12 9.85 5.37
C GLN A 6 -1.41 8.92 6.56
N LYS A 7 -1.50 7.61 6.32
CA LYS A 7 -1.82 6.63 7.34
C LYS A 7 -1.28 5.26 6.95
N VAL A 8 -0.80 4.52 7.96
CA VAL A 8 -0.52 3.09 7.88
C VAL A 8 -1.37 2.40 8.93
N VAL A 9 -2.03 1.31 8.54
CA VAL A 9 -2.80 0.45 9.44
C VAL A 9 -2.33 -0.97 9.26
N VAL A 10 -2.22 -1.68 10.36
CA VAL A 10 -1.92 -3.11 10.40
C VAL A 10 -3.02 -3.79 11.19
N THR A 11 -3.52 -4.93 10.69
CA THR A 11 -4.62 -5.66 11.33
C THR A 11 -4.44 -7.16 11.10
N ASP A 12 -4.95 -7.97 12.03
CA ASP A 12 -5.12 -9.42 11.92
C ASP A 12 -6.59 -9.82 11.66
N LYS A 13 -7.44 -8.84 11.36
CA LYS A 13 -8.90 -8.97 11.21
C LYS A 13 -9.41 -8.38 9.89
N ALA A 14 -8.58 -8.38 8.85
CA ALA A 14 -9.03 -7.90 7.55
C ALA A 14 -9.99 -8.92 6.93
N PRO A 15 -11.19 -8.48 6.46
CA PRO A 15 -11.99 -9.30 5.56
C PRO A 15 -11.26 -9.49 4.24
N THR A 16 -11.70 -10.45 3.44
CA THR A 16 -11.20 -10.72 2.08
C THR A 16 -12.32 -10.54 1.07
N MET A 17 -12.00 -10.50 -0.23
CA MET A 17 -13.03 -10.48 -1.28
C MET A 17 -13.87 -11.76 -1.29
N GLU A 18 -13.26 -12.88 -0.91
CA GLU A 18 -13.88 -14.20 -0.90
C GLU A 18 -14.74 -14.43 0.35
N ASP A 19 -14.36 -13.86 1.49
CA ASP A 19 -15.03 -14.03 2.78
C ASP A 19 -14.95 -12.77 3.65
N GLU A 20 -16.11 -12.17 3.92
CA GLU A 20 -16.28 -11.00 4.79
C GLU A 20 -16.02 -11.30 6.28
N ASN A 21 -16.05 -12.57 6.68
CA ASN A 21 -15.78 -13.02 8.05
C ASN A 21 -14.34 -13.51 8.23
N ALA A 22 -13.52 -13.43 7.19
CA ALA A 22 -12.10 -13.73 7.27
C ALA A 22 -11.39 -12.83 8.29
N ASN A 23 -10.35 -13.37 8.93
CA ASN A 23 -9.45 -12.63 9.81
C ASN A 23 -8.04 -12.70 9.22
N ALA A 24 -7.88 -12.09 8.05
CA ALA A 24 -6.59 -12.05 7.37
C ALA A 24 -5.69 -10.98 8.00
N SER A 25 -4.38 -11.25 8.00
CA SER A 25 -3.39 -10.25 8.33
C SER A 25 -3.16 -9.34 7.15
N ALA A 26 -3.21 -8.03 7.35
CA ALA A 26 -3.05 -7.07 6.26
C ALA A 26 -2.39 -5.76 6.72
N VAL A 27 -1.71 -5.13 5.77
CA VAL A 27 -1.18 -3.77 5.88
C VAL A 27 -1.90 -2.88 4.88
N GLY A 28 -2.53 -1.82 5.37
CA GLY A 28 -3.16 -0.79 4.55
C GLY A 28 -2.36 0.52 4.61
N VAL A 29 -2.06 1.11 3.45
CA VAL A 29 -1.33 2.38 3.35
C VAL A 29 -2.15 3.39 2.56
N LYS A 30 -2.42 4.55 3.16
CA LYS A 30 -3.07 5.68 2.49
C LYS A 30 -2.05 6.66 1.96
N PHE A 31 -2.09 6.93 0.67
CA PHE A 31 -1.24 7.91 0.00
C PHE A 31 -2.00 9.19 -0.34
N ARG A 32 -1.25 10.29 -0.36
CA ARG A 32 -1.59 11.51 -1.09
C ARG A 32 -0.41 11.93 -1.95
N MET A 33 -0.69 12.17 -3.22
CA MET A 33 0.29 12.51 -4.24
C MET A 33 -0.13 13.79 -4.92
N GLU A 34 0.81 14.71 -5.09
CA GLU A 34 0.56 15.99 -5.75
C GLU A 34 1.69 16.30 -6.72
N ASN A 35 1.35 16.39 -8.01
CA ASN A 35 2.33 16.78 -9.00
C ASN A 35 2.58 18.29 -8.98
N THR A 36 3.64 18.67 -8.28
CA THR A 36 4.14 20.05 -8.18
C THR A 36 5.16 20.44 -9.26
N THR A 37 5.42 19.57 -10.25
CA THR A 37 6.42 19.80 -11.30
C THR A 37 5.82 20.38 -12.58
N ASP A 38 6.67 20.97 -13.42
CA ASP A 38 6.30 21.35 -14.78
C ASP A 38 6.36 20.11 -15.68
N GLY A 39 5.20 19.48 -15.90
CA GLY A 39 5.06 18.29 -16.74
C GLY A 39 4.19 17.23 -16.10
N LYS A 40 4.12 16.06 -16.73
CA LYS A 40 3.45 14.88 -16.17
C LYS A 40 4.42 14.13 -15.26
N PHE A 41 3.89 13.58 -14.17
CA PHE A 41 4.61 12.64 -13.32
C PHE A 41 3.91 11.30 -13.35
N THR A 42 4.67 10.22 -13.49
CA THR A 42 4.13 8.87 -13.50
C THR A 42 4.52 8.17 -12.21
N PHE A 43 3.57 7.50 -11.57
CA PHE A 43 3.82 6.75 -10.35
C PHE A 43 2.94 5.50 -10.29
N TYR A 44 3.47 4.39 -9.77
CA TYR A 44 2.78 3.11 -9.71
C TYR A 44 2.82 2.53 -8.28
N PRO A 45 2.09 3.13 -7.32
CA PRO A 45 2.00 2.60 -5.95
C PRO A 45 1.23 1.30 -5.87
N ASP A 46 0.42 1.01 -6.90
CA ASP A 46 -0.23 -0.27 -7.16
C ASP A 46 0.76 -1.37 -7.61
N GLN A 47 2.04 -1.05 -7.79
CA GLN A 47 3.14 -2.00 -8.04
C GLN A 47 4.17 -1.99 -6.91
N ALA A 48 3.75 -1.57 -5.72
CA ALA A 48 4.64 -1.50 -4.57
C ALA A 48 4.94 -2.89 -4.01
N VAL A 49 6.19 -3.11 -3.61
CA VAL A 49 6.60 -4.31 -2.87
C VAL A 49 6.61 -4.00 -1.38
N LEU A 50 5.91 -4.81 -0.59
CA LEU A 50 5.97 -4.77 0.88
C LEU A 50 6.98 -5.81 1.36
N VAL A 51 7.94 -5.38 2.17
CA VAL A 51 8.90 -6.25 2.86
C VAL A 51 8.73 -6.09 4.36
N THR A 52 8.52 -7.19 5.06
CA THR A 52 8.44 -7.22 6.52
C THR A 52 9.81 -7.49 7.13
N SER A 53 10.02 -7.15 8.40
CA SER A 53 11.29 -7.46 9.09
C SER A 53 11.50 -8.95 9.33
N THR A 54 10.46 -9.79 9.17
CA THR A 54 10.59 -11.25 9.18
C THR A 54 11.11 -11.80 7.85
N GLY A 55 11.32 -10.94 6.85
CA GLY A 55 11.79 -11.30 5.52
C GLY A 55 10.69 -11.83 4.61
N GLU A 56 9.42 -11.62 4.96
CA GLU A 56 8.31 -11.82 4.04
C GLU A 56 8.30 -10.69 2.99
N GLN A 57 7.98 -11.05 1.75
CA GLN A 57 7.89 -10.12 0.64
C GLN A 57 6.56 -10.34 -0.08
N ILE A 58 5.77 -9.28 -0.19
CA ILE A 58 4.54 -9.24 -0.98
C ILE A 58 4.80 -8.37 -2.19
N ASP A 59 4.82 -8.97 -3.37
CA ASP A 59 5.31 -8.34 -4.60
C ASP A 59 4.35 -7.31 -5.21
N MET A 60 3.06 -7.36 -4.84
CA MET A 60 2.11 -6.31 -5.21
C MET A 60 0.98 -6.20 -4.17
N PRO A 61 0.35 -5.03 -4.05
CA PRO A 61 -0.91 -4.90 -3.33
C PRO A 61 -2.02 -5.73 -3.98
N ASP A 62 -3.00 -6.14 -3.18
CA ASP A 62 -4.20 -6.77 -3.70
C ASP A 62 -5.01 -5.75 -4.50
N MET A 63 -5.03 -5.95 -5.82
CA MET A 63 -5.64 -5.03 -6.78
C MET A 63 -7.16 -5.00 -6.72
N TRP A 64 -7.80 -5.99 -6.10
CA TRP A 64 -9.26 -6.03 -6.00
C TRP A 64 -9.76 -5.11 -4.89
N VAL A 65 -9.01 -5.00 -3.80
CA VAL A 65 -9.36 -4.18 -2.63
C VAL A 65 -8.60 -2.86 -2.55
N SER A 66 -7.58 -2.67 -3.39
CA SER A 66 -6.80 -1.42 -3.47
C SER A 66 -7.41 -0.43 -4.47
N ASP A 67 -7.20 0.86 -4.20
CA ASP A 67 -7.55 1.93 -5.14
C ASP A 67 -6.59 1.91 -6.35
N ASN A 68 -7.12 2.13 -7.55
CA ASN A 68 -6.30 2.36 -8.73
C ASN A 68 -5.73 3.79 -8.70
N ILE A 69 -4.52 3.92 -8.16
CA ILE A 69 -3.82 5.20 -8.00
C ILE A 69 -2.52 5.28 -8.82
N GLY A 70 -2.31 4.33 -9.73
CA GLY A 70 -1.20 4.32 -10.67
C GLY A 70 -1.36 5.28 -11.85
N GLY A 71 -0.28 5.41 -12.63
CA GLY A 71 -0.24 6.09 -13.92
C GLY A 71 0.14 7.57 -13.86
N GLU A 72 -0.18 8.29 -14.93
CA GLU A 72 0.16 9.70 -15.09
C GLU A 72 -0.65 10.60 -14.15
N ILE A 73 0.01 11.64 -13.66
CA ILE A 73 -0.54 12.71 -12.82
C ILE A 73 -0.16 14.03 -13.50
N ASP A 74 -1.16 14.77 -13.99
CA ASP A 74 -0.95 16.09 -14.58
C ASP A 74 -0.54 17.14 -13.54
N LYS A 75 0.09 18.22 -13.99
CA LYS A 75 0.51 19.32 -13.12
C LYS A 75 -0.67 19.85 -12.29
N GLY A 76 -0.45 19.98 -10.98
CA GLY A 76 -1.44 20.49 -10.02
C GLY A 76 -2.49 19.46 -9.60
N VAL A 77 -2.52 18.26 -10.20
CA VAL A 77 -3.45 17.21 -9.80
C VAL A 77 -2.98 16.56 -8.50
N ILE A 78 -3.97 16.34 -7.62
CA ILE A 78 -3.82 15.56 -6.39
C ILE A 78 -4.53 14.22 -6.60
N LYS A 79 -3.82 13.12 -6.38
CA LYS A 79 -4.40 11.77 -6.27
C LYS A 79 -4.29 11.28 -4.83
N GLU A 80 -5.36 10.68 -4.33
CA GLU A 80 -5.41 10.01 -3.02
C GLU A 80 -5.97 8.61 -3.21
N GLY A 81 -5.48 7.68 -2.40
CA GLY A 81 -6.02 6.32 -2.37
C GLY A 81 -5.23 5.41 -1.45
N ASN A 82 -5.72 4.19 -1.33
CA ASN A 82 -5.22 3.19 -0.41
C ASN A 82 -4.72 1.98 -1.19
N ILE A 83 -3.61 1.41 -0.75
CA ILE A 83 -3.19 0.07 -1.17
C ILE A 83 -3.26 -0.87 0.03
N ILE A 84 -3.60 -2.12 -0.22
CA ILE A 84 -3.75 -3.16 0.80
C ILE A 84 -2.88 -4.35 0.40
N CYS A 85 -2.03 -4.82 1.31
CA CYS A 85 -1.24 -6.03 1.14
C CYS A 85 -1.69 -7.05 2.19
N TYR A 86 -2.15 -8.22 1.76
CA TYR A 86 -2.39 -9.35 2.66
C TYR A 86 -1.07 -10.07 2.95
N LEU A 87 -0.84 -10.43 4.21
CA LEU A 87 0.33 -11.18 4.64
C LEU A 87 0.02 -12.68 4.56
N GLU A 88 0.93 -13.45 3.98
CA GLU A 88 0.86 -14.91 3.90
C GLU A 88 1.34 -15.54 5.22
N ARG A 89 2.38 -14.97 5.82
CA ARG A 89 2.91 -15.38 7.12
C ARG A 89 2.12 -14.67 8.21
N GLY A 90 0.98 -15.25 8.56
CA GLY A 90 0.10 -14.71 9.60
C GLY A 90 0.84 -14.44 10.92
N ASN A 91 0.82 -13.17 11.33
CA ASN A 91 0.71 -12.62 12.69
C ASN A 91 1.53 -11.32 12.83
N PRO A 92 1.03 -10.17 12.32
CA PRO A 92 1.63 -8.87 12.57
C PRO A 92 1.46 -8.40 14.04
N GLY A 93 0.66 -9.12 14.83
CA GLY A 93 0.33 -8.77 16.22
C GLY A 93 1.29 -9.34 17.27
N GLY A 94 2.29 -10.14 16.88
CA GLY A 94 3.22 -10.79 17.82
C GLY A 94 4.48 -9.97 18.14
N ASP A 95 5.00 -9.26 17.14
CA ASP A 95 6.26 -8.54 17.28
C ASP A 95 6.02 -7.03 17.28
N ILE A 96 6.09 -6.42 18.47
CA ILE A 96 6.13 -4.96 18.72
C ILE A 96 7.33 -4.24 18.04
N HIS A 97 8.04 -4.93 17.16
CA HIS A 97 9.20 -4.50 16.40
C HIS A 97 9.10 -4.84 14.91
N GLU A 98 7.98 -5.37 14.41
CA GLU A 98 7.85 -5.65 12.99
C GLU A 98 7.91 -4.35 12.18
N LYS A 99 8.93 -4.24 11.33
CA LYS A 99 9.12 -3.08 10.45
C LYS A 99 8.61 -3.43 9.07
N TYR A 100 7.86 -2.51 8.48
CA TYR A 100 7.36 -2.62 7.12
C TYR A 100 8.12 -1.64 6.23
N TYR A 101 8.68 -2.16 5.15
CA TYR A 101 9.37 -1.40 4.11
C TYR A 101 8.53 -1.50 2.84
N CYS A 102 8.30 -0.35 2.20
CA CYS A 102 7.58 -0.29 0.94
C CYS A 102 8.52 0.28 -0.10
N SER A 103 8.83 -0.50 -1.15
CA SER A 103 9.64 -0.04 -2.28
C SER A 103 8.77 0.18 -3.50
N PHE A 104 8.95 1.33 -4.14
CA PHE A 104 8.27 1.72 -5.37
C PHE A 104 9.25 1.70 -6.54
N HIS A 105 8.78 1.25 -7.69
CA HIS A 105 9.50 1.42 -8.95
C HIS A 105 9.07 2.75 -9.58
N PHE A 106 10.05 3.59 -9.94
CA PHE A 106 9.86 4.89 -10.58
C PHE A 106 10.22 4.81 -12.07
#